data_AF-A0A8S3WWV7-F1
#
_entry.id   AF-A0A8S3WWV7-F1
#
_cell.length_a   1.000
_cell.length_b   1.000
_cell.length_c   1.000
_cell.angle_alpha   90.00
_cell.angle_beta   90.00
_cell.angle_gamma   90.00
#
_symmetry.space_group_name_H-M   'P 1'
#
loop_
_entity.id
_entity.type
_entity.pdbx_description
1 polymer ?
#
loop_
_entity_poly.entity_id
_entity_poly.type
_entity_poly.pdbx_seq_one_letter_code
_entity_poly.pdbx_strand_id
1 'polypeptide(L)'
;MEHIRLRKGPLPGGRQGASGAGAGRDSMRTANIAVTAIMETRSTPLENRPRLPRIALSKRNRAVVRALNPMLVTYLEASRDLCETDSILFGAALVVCRIIGAKLSTAGRTTGQSSAIPAWRTRIEERIAKARALIGRLICFRSGNTRPRIVRTVRMAFAGTNVSLSQPDIMQKLTERIDDLKQRIAAWGKRIRRYTERSTRFNQNRLFQSDQKRLYKLLERPKVCVAGQGPDQADIIAF
;
A
#
# COMPACT_ATOMS: atom_id res chain seq x y z
N MET A 1 -35.94 63.34 19.97
CA MET A 1 -35.44 63.93 18.71
C MET A 1 -34.09 64.56 19.02
N GLU A 2 -32.98 63.89 18.76
CA GLU A 2 -31.66 64.51 18.81
C GLU A 2 -30.71 63.86 17.81
N HIS A 3 -30.10 64.72 17.00
CA HIS A 3 -29.11 64.41 15.99
C HIS A 3 -27.78 64.02 16.63
N ILE A 4 -27.27 62.82 16.35
CA ILE A 4 -25.89 62.45 16.72
C ILE A 4 -24.99 62.49 15.49
N ARG A 5 -24.11 63.49 15.50
CA ARG A 5 -23.05 63.77 14.54
C ARG A 5 -22.04 62.61 14.48
N LEU A 6 -21.94 61.93 13.34
CA LEU A 6 -20.82 61.01 13.07
C LEU A 6 -19.63 61.79 12.51
N ARG A 7 -18.54 61.77 13.29
CA ARG A 7 -17.24 62.35 12.99
C ARG A 7 -16.63 61.71 11.73
N LYS A 8 -16.22 62.54 10.76
CA LYS A 8 -15.32 62.15 9.66
C LYS A 8 -13.94 61.83 10.25
N GLY A 9 -13.58 60.54 10.25
CA GLY A 9 -12.20 60.09 10.41
C GLY A 9 -11.47 60.08 9.06
N PRO A 10 -10.14 60.22 9.03
CA PRO A 10 -9.38 60.43 7.81
C PRO A 10 -9.21 59.14 6.99
N LEU A 11 -9.22 59.30 5.68
CA LEU A 11 -8.94 58.26 4.67
C LEU A 11 -7.57 57.61 4.93
N PRO A 12 -7.48 56.27 5.04
CA PRO A 12 -6.19 55.60 5.04
C PRO A 12 -5.61 55.65 3.63
N GLY A 13 -4.39 56.18 3.56
CA GLY A 13 -3.66 56.48 2.35
C GLY A 13 -3.40 55.27 1.45
N GLY A 14 -3.20 55.60 0.19
CA GLY A 14 -2.84 54.66 -0.86
C GLY A 14 -1.63 53.81 -0.46
N ARG A 15 -1.82 52.49 -0.47
CA ARG A 15 -0.71 51.54 -0.50
C ARG A 15 -0.31 51.32 -1.94
N GLN A 16 0.73 52.09 -2.29
CA GLN A 16 1.84 51.75 -3.15
C GLN A 16 1.77 50.36 -3.78
N GLY A 17 1.77 50.35 -5.11
CA GLY A 17 2.00 49.17 -5.92
C GLY A 17 3.27 48.46 -5.47
N ALA A 18 3.12 47.21 -5.05
CA ALA A 18 4.24 46.32 -4.85
C ALA A 18 4.92 46.10 -6.21
N SER A 19 6.11 46.71 -6.32
CA SER A 19 7.07 46.59 -7.41
C SER A 19 7.20 45.16 -7.92
N GLY A 20 6.99 44.98 -9.22
CA GLY A 20 7.11 43.73 -10.00
C GLY A 20 8.53 43.17 -10.11
N ALA A 21 9.41 43.40 -9.14
CA ALA A 21 10.81 42.96 -9.15
C ALA A 21 11.03 41.50 -8.65
N GLY A 22 9.97 40.83 -8.16
CA GLY A 22 10.03 39.44 -7.70
C GLY A 22 9.78 38.39 -8.80
N ALA A 23 9.01 38.74 -9.84
CA ALA A 23 8.60 37.78 -10.88
C ALA A 23 9.78 37.33 -11.76
N GLY A 24 10.78 38.20 -11.98
CA GLY A 24 11.96 37.88 -12.79
C GLY A 24 12.93 36.90 -12.13
N ARG A 25 13.10 36.96 -10.79
CA ARG A 25 14.02 36.07 -10.06
C ARG A 25 13.48 34.64 -9.96
N ASP A 26 12.17 34.49 -9.71
CA ASP A 26 11.53 33.18 -9.66
C ASP A 26 11.37 32.56 -11.06
N SER A 27 11.14 33.38 -12.09
CA SER A 27 11.13 32.94 -13.49
C SER A 27 12.51 32.44 -13.94
N MET A 28 13.59 33.18 -13.65
CA MET A 28 14.96 32.79 -14.01
C MET A 28 15.47 31.58 -13.23
N ARG A 29 15.08 31.43 -11.96
CA ARG A 29 15.38 30.22 -11.16
C ARG A 29 14.65 28.99 -11.70
N THR A 30 13.39 29.15 -12.08
CA THR A 30 12.59 28.09 -12.71
C THR A 30 13.13 27.71 -14.09
N ALA A 31 13.60 28.69 -14.86
CA ALA A 31 14.26 28.50 -16.15
C ALA A 31 15.56 27.70 -16.01
N ASN A 32 16.42 28.08 -15.08
CA ASN A 32 17.68 27.39 -14.84
C ASN A 32 17.46 25.94 -14.36
N ILE A 33 16.46 25.71 -13.49
CA ILE A 33 16.07 24.35 -13.07
C ILE A 33 15.50 23.53 -14.24
N ALA A 34 14.80 24.18 -15.17
CA ALA A 34 14.29 23.52 -16.37
C ALA A 34 15.43 23.11 -17.32
N VAL A 35 16.38 24.00 -17.56
CA VAL A 35 17.54 23.71 -18.41
C VAL A 35 18.41 22.61 -17.80
N THR A 36 18.69 22.65 -16.50
CA THR A 36 19.49 21.59 -15.84
C THR A 36 18.77 20.25 -15.86
N ALA A 37 17.46 20.21 -15.62
CA ALA A 37 16.67 18.98 -15.71
C ALA A 37 16.62 18.42 -17.15
N ILE A 38 16.49 19.28 -18.16
CA ILE A 38 16.50 18.86 -19.57
C ILE A 38 17.87 18.26 -19.92
N MET A 39 18.97 18.89 -19.50
CA MET A 39 20.32 18.37 -19.74
C MET A 39 20.60 17.07 -18.98
N GLU A 40 20.17 16.97 -17.72
CA GLU A 40 20.23 15.74 -16.92
C GLU A 40 19.50 14.58 -17.63
N THR A 41 18.32 14.83 -18.20
CA THR A 41 17.51 13.79 -18.85
C THR A 41 18.06 13.30 -20.19
N ARG A 42 18.83 14.15 -20.90
CA ARG A 42 19.50 13.78 -22.16
C ARG A 42 20.62 12.76 -21.95
N SER A 43 21.29 12.79 -20.80
CA SER A 43 22.36 11.85 -20.45
C SER A 43 21.89 10.58 -19.75
N THR A 44 20.62 10.51 -19.33
CA THR A 44 20.06 9.31 -18.68
C THR A 44 19.36 8.38 -19.68
N PRO A 45 19.72 7.09 -19.76
CA PRO A 45 18.99 6.12 -20.56
C PRO A 45 17.55 5.96 -20.03
N LEU A 46 16.61 5.61 -20.92
CA LEU A 46 15.17 5.54 -20.64
C LEU A 46 14.83 4.66 -19.42
N GLU A 47 15.58 3.59 -19.21
CA GLU A 47 15.39 2.61 -18.13
C GLU A 47 15.63 3.22 -16.73
N ASN A 48 16.47 4.25 -16.65
CA ASN A 48 16.85 4.89 -15.39
C ASN A 48 16.02 6.15 -15.09
N ARG A 49 15.08 6.53 -15.99
CA ARG A 49 14.24 7.70 -15.80
C ARG A 49 13.22 7.46 -14.67
N PRO A 50 13.09 8.38 -13.70
CA PRO A 50 12.11 8.22 -12.62
C PRO A 50 10.69 8.29 -13.17
N ARG A 51 9.77 7.52 -12.56
CA ARG A 51 8.36 7.53 -12.98
C ARG A 51 7.68 8.81 -12.51
N LEU A 52 7.02 9.49 -13.43
CA LEU A 52 6.25 10.70 -13.16
C LEU A 52 4.90 10.34 -12.52
N PRO A 53 4.57 10.86 -11.33
CA PRO A 53 3.27 10.66 -10.71
C PRO A 53 2.18 11.43 -11.46
N ARG A 54 0.94 10.93 -11.39
CA ARG A 54 -0.22 11.68 -11.91
C ARG A 54 -0.49 12.89 -11.02
N ILE A 55 -0.34 14.08 -11.57
CA ILE A 55 -0.58 15.35 -10.88
C ILE A 55 -2.08 15.70 -10.94
N ALA A 56 -2.64 16.17 -9.82
CA ALA A 56 -4.02 16.67 -9.77
C ALA A 56 -4.17 18.05 -10.46
N LEU A 57 -5.30 18.29 -11.12
CA LEU A 57 -5.58 19.52 -11.89
C LEU A 57 -5.99 20.73 -11.02
N SER A 58 -5.20 21.04 -9.99
CA SER A 58 -5.41 22.20 -9.13
C SER A 58 -5.11 23.52 -9.84
N LYS A 59 -5.65 24.64 -9.35
CA LYS A 59 -5.37 25.99 -9.90
C LYS A 59 -3.86 26.31 -9.85
N ARG A 60 -3.20 25.97 -8.73
CA ARG A 60 -1.76 26.14 -8.53
C ARG A 60 -0.94 25.34 -9.53
N ASN A 61 -1.24 24.04 -9.71
CA ASN A 61 -0.51 23.18 -10.62
C ASN A 61 -0.68 23.64 -12.07
N ARG A 62 -1.88 24.09 -12.44
CA ARG A 62 -2.14 24.71 -13.75
C ARG A 62 -1.37 26.00 -13.97
N ALA A 63 -1.17 26.82 -12.95
CA ALA A 63 -0.37 28.05 -13.06
C ALA A 63 1.11 27.74 -13.34
N VAL A 64 1.68 26.73 -12.65
CA VAL A 64 3.06 26.27 -12.88
C VAL A 64 3.23 25.75 -14.32
N VAL A 65 2.31 24.92 -14.80
CA VAL A 65 2.34 24.42 -16.19
C VAL A 65 2.22 25.56 -17.19
N ARG A 66 1.31 26.52 -16.96
CA ARG A 66 1.14 27.70 -17.84
C ARG A 66 2.38 28.58 -17.88
N ALA A 67 3.10 28.73 -16.77
CA ALA A 67 4.33 29.50 -16.72
C ALA A 67 5.48 28.81 -17.50
N LEU A 68 5.53 27.47 -17.49
CA LEU A 68 6.58 26.71 -18.16
C LEU A 68 6.32 26.55 -19.67
N ASN A 69 5.06 26.43 -20.08
CA ASN A 69 4.69 26.17 -21.48
C ASN A 69 5.32 27.11 -22.53
N PRO A 70 5.34 28.45 -22.37
CA PRO A 70 5.96 29.33 -23.35
C PRO A 70 7.48 29.13 -23.46
N MET A 71 8.13 28.70 -22.38
CA MET A 71 9.56 28.38 -22.40
C MET A 71 9.84 27.10 -23.18
N LEU A 72 8.91 26.15 -23.20
CA LEU A 72 9.09 24.90 -23.94
C LEU A 72 9.04 25.11 -25.44
N VAL A 73 8.25 26.07 -25.93
CA VAL A 73 8.13 26.37 -27.36
C VAL A 73 9.51 26.65 -27.97
N THR A 74 10.32 27.49 -27.32
CA THR A 74 11.67 27.81 -27.80
C THR A 74 12.62 26.60 -27.81
N TYR A 75 12.47 25.66 -26.88
CA TYR A 75 13.30 24.44 -26.86
C TYR A 75 12.82 23.39 -27.87
N LEU A 76 11.51 23.34 -28.13
CA LEU A 76 10.91 22.42 -29.10
C LEU A 76 11.21 22.84 -30.54
N GLU A 77 11.24 24.14 -30.83
CA GLU A 77 11.64 24.68 -32.15
C GLU A 77 13.11 24.38 -32.47
N ALA A 78 13.97 24.30 -31.45
CA ALA A 78 15.38 23.94 -31.59
C ALA A 78 15.64 22.42 -31.61
N SER A 79 14.59 21.60 -31.46
CA SER A 79 14.69 20.13 -31.44
C SER A 79 14.87 19.59 -32.85
N ARG A 80 15.84 18.67 -33.03
CA ARG A 80 16.13 18.06 -34.34
C ARG A 80 15.43 16.72 -34.53
N ASP A 81 15.31 15.96 -33.44
CA ASP A 81 14.84 14.57 -33.48
C ASP A 81 13.72 14.28 -32.47
N LEU A 82 12.97 13.21 -32.70
CA LEU A 82 11.91 12.74 -31.80
C LEU A 82 12.45 12.43 -30.39
N CYS A 83 13.66 11.86 -30.30
CA CYS A 83 14.30 11.55 -29.02
C CYS A 83 14.66 12.81 -28.21
N GLU A 84 15.04 13.89 -28.89
CA GLU A 84 15.29 15.18 -28.26
C GLU A 84 13.98 15.78 -27.74
N THR A 85 12.93 15.73 -28.55
CA THR A 85 11.58 16.18 -28.19
C THR A 85 11.04 15.44 -26.97
N ASP A 86 11.17 14.11 -26.93
CA ASP A 86 10.78 13.30 -25.77
C ASP A 86 11.54 13.71 -24.50
N SER A 87 12.86 13.90 -24.61
CA SER A 87 13.69 14.29 -23.47
C SER A 87 13.34 15.70 -22.95
N ILE A 88 13.03 16.64 -23.85
CA ILE A 88 12.57 17.99 -23.50
C ILE A 88 11.22 17.92 -22.76
N LEU A 89 10.25 17.18 -23.29
CA LEU A 89 8.93 17.02 -22.66
C LEU A 89 9.02 16.33 -21.31
N PHE A 90 9.86 15.31 -21.19
CA PHE A 90 10.08 14.59 -19.94
C PHE A 90 10.78 15.47 -18.89
N GLY A 91 11.83 16.20 -19.27
CA GLY A 91 12.50 17.17 -18.40
C GLY A 91 11.55 18.26 -17.91
N ALA A 92 10.70 18.78 -18.79
CA ALA A 92 9.65 19.73 -18.42
C ALA A 92 8.68 19.16 -17.38
N ALA A 93 8.19 17.95 -17.60
CA ALA A 93 7.29 17.28 -16.68
C ALA A 93 7.95 16.97 -15.33
N LEU A 94 9.25 16.63 -15.31
CA LEU A 94 10.03 16.47 -14.08
C LEU A 94 10.14 17.77 -13.29
N VAL A 95 10.38 18.88 -13.98
CA VAL A 95 10.48 20.21 -13.36
C VAL A 95 9.15 20.58 -12.71
N VAL A 96 8.04 20.37 -13.41
CA VAL A 96 6.70 20.56 -12.85
C VAL A 96 6.49 19.68 -11.61
N CYS A 97 6.89 18.41 -11.66
CA CYS A 97 6.81 17.50 -10.50
C CYS A 97 7.66 18.00 -9.32
N ARG A 98 8.89 18.47 -9.58
CA ARG A 98 9.81 19.02 -8.56
C ARG A 98 9.23 20.28 -7.93
N ILE A 99 8.69 21.22 -8.71
CA ILE A 99 8.09 22.49 -8.23
C ILE A 99 6.83 22.21 -7.39
N ILE A 100 6.03 21.23 -7.78
CA ILE A 100 4.83 20.84 -7.04
C ILE A 100 5.18 20.04 -5.76
N GLY A 101 6.42 19.52 -5.66
CA GLY A 101 6.85 18.66 -4.57
C GLY A 101 6.29 17.23 -4.67
N ALA A 102 5.99 16.77 -5.89
CA ALA A 102 5.49 15.42 -6.11
C ALA A 102 6.61 14.38 -5.93
N LYS A 103 6.34 13.33 -5.16
CA LYS A 103 7.30 12.24 -4.94
C LYS A 103 7.50 11.45 -6.24
N LEU A 104 8.68 11.56 -6.82
CA LEU A 104 9.10 10.76 -7.98
C LEU A 104 9.41 9.34 -7.50
N SER A 105 8.85 8.33 -8.18
CA SER A 105 9.19 6.94 -7.88
C SER A 105 10.43 6.54 -8.68
N THR A 106 11.41 5.93 -8.02
CA THR A 106 12.56 5.33 -8.69
C THR A 106 12.09 4.21 -9.62
N ALA A 107 12.67 4.15 -10.83
CA ALA A 107 12.45 3.06 -11.76
C ALA A 107 12.69 1.72 -11.04
N GLY A 108 11.66 0.87 -10.98
CA GLY A 108 11.70 -0.43 -10.29
C GLY A 108 10.79 -0.56 -9.07
N ARG A 109 10.36 0.53 -8.43
CA ARG A 109 9.37 0.45 -7.34
C ARG A 109 7.95 0.60 -7.88
N THR A 110 7.38 -0.51 -8.35
CA THR A 110 5.93 -0.67 -8.26
C THR A 110 5.59 -0.74 -6.78
N THR A 111 5.16 0.38 -6.19
CA THR A 111 4.21 0.31 -5.09
C THR A 111 2.91 -0.22 -5.67
N GLY A 112 2.92 -1.50 -6.09
CA GLY A 112 1.70 -2.24 -6.27
C GLY A 112 0.94 -2.05 -4.98
N GLN A 113 -0.31 -1.60 -5.07
CA GLN A 113 -1.20 -1.72 -3.94
C GLN A 113 -1.15 -3.20 -3.57
N SER A 114 -0.41 -3.55 -2.51
CA SER A 114 -0.44 -4.90 -2.00
C SER A 114 -1.90 -5.17 -1.78
N SER A 115 -2.46 -6.19 -2.43
CA SER A 115 -3.83 -6.58 -2.23
C SER A 115 -3.97 -6.89 -0.74
N ALA A 116 -4.42 -5.88 0.01
CA ALA A 116 -4.36 -5.92 1.46
C ALA A 116 -5.16 -7.14 1.87
N ILE A 117 -4.51 -8.04 2.60
CA ILE A 117 -5.15 -9.27 3.06
C ILE A 117 -6.42 -8.83 3.79
N PRO A 118 -7.60 -9.32 3.38
CA PRO A 118 -8.84 -8.85 3.97
C PRO A 118 -8.84 -9.09 5.48
N ALA A 119 -9.32 -8.11 6.27
CA ALA A 119 -9.30 -8.20 7.73
C ALA A 119 -10.02 -9.44 8.31
N TRP A 120 -11.01 -9.99 7.59
CA TRP A 120 -11.65 -11.26 7.98
C TRP A 120 -10.68 -12.44 7.92
N ARG A 121 -9.75 -12.46 6.96
CA ARG A 121 -8.79 -13.55 6.75
C ARG A 121 -7.77 -13.54 7.86
N THR A 122 -7.19 -12.37 8.14
CA THR A 122 -6.25 -12.17 9.26
C THR A 122 -6.84 -12.63 10.59
N ARG A 123 -8.09 -12.25 10.88
CA ARG A 123 -8.78 -12.68 12.11
C ARG A 123 -8.92 -14.21 12.23
N ILE A 124 -9.16 -14.91 11.12
CA ILE A 124 -9.27 -16.37 11.15
C ILE A 124 -7.88 -17.01 11.29
N GLU A 125 -6.88 -16.49 10.58
CA GLU A 125 -5.49 -16.94 10.68
C GLU A 125 -4.94 -16.77 12.10
N GLU A 126 -5.21 -15.65 12.77
CA GLU A 126 -4.87 -15.42 14.18
C GLU A 126 -5.52 -16.44 15.12
N ARG A 127 -6.79 -16.80 14.87
CA ARG A 127 -7.49 -17.84 15.66
C ARG A 127 -6.83 -19.20 15.48
N ILE A 128 -6.44 -19.54 14.24
CA ILE A 128 -5.70 -20.77 13.93
C ILE A 128 -4.35 -20.76 14.65
N ALA A 129 -3.59 -19.66 14.58
CA ALA A 129 -2.29 -19.53 15.23
C ALA A 129 -2.38 -19.69 16.75
N LYS A 130 -3.35 -19.02 17.39
CA LYS A 130 -3.61 -19.15 18.84
C LYS A 130 -3.99 -20.59 19.22
N ALA A 131 -4.81 -21.26 18.42
CA ALA A 131 -5.18 -22.66 18.66
C ALA A 131 -3.98 -23.61 18.51
N ARG A 132 -3.14 -23.44 17.48
CA ARG A 132 -1.89 -24.22 17.31
C ARG A 132 -0.93 -24.03 18.49
N ALA A 133 -0.74 -22.79 18.93
CA ALA A 133 0.10 -22.49 20.09
C ALA A 133 -0.45 -23.11 21.38
N LEU A 134 -1.77 -23.19 21.53
CA LEU A 134 -2.40 -23.89 22.64
C LEU A 134 -2.19 -25.40 22.55
N ILE A 135 -2.42 -26.02 21.39
CA ILE A 135 -2.16 -27.45 21.16
C ILE A 135 -0.73 -27.81 21.56
N GLY A 136 0.27 -27.07 21.08
CA GLY A 136 1.67 -27.32 21.44
C GLY A 136 1.91 -27.30 22.95
N ARG A 137 1.29 -26.36 23.69
CA ARG A 137 1.39 -26.31 25.15
C ARG A 137 0.69 -27.48 25.84
N LEU A 138 -0.46 -27.92 25.33
CA LEU A 138 -1.16 -29.09 25.86
C LEU A 138 -0.35 -30.38 25.64
N ILE A 139 0.29 -30.52 24.47
CA ILE A 139 1.18 -31.64 24.16
C ILE A 139 2.41 -31.63 25.10
N CYS A 140 3.06 -30.48 25.30
CA CYS A 140 4.17 -30.38 26.24
C CYS A 140 3.77 -30.75 27.68
N PHE A 141 2.58 -30.37 28.13
CA PHE A 141 2.09 -30.78 29.45
C PHE A 141 1.85 -32.29 29.51
N ARG A 142 1.23 -32.86 28.46
CA ARG A 142 1.00 -34.31 28.33
C ARG A 142 2.30 -35.11 28.32
N SER A 143 3.38 -34.56 27.77
CA SER A 143 4.71 -35.18 27.78
C SER A 143 5.44 -35.05 29.14
N GLY A 144 4.77 -34.60 30.21
CA GLY A 144 5.32 -34.51 31.56
C GLY A 144 5.97 -33.16 31.91
N ASN A 145 5.85 -32.13 31.07
CA ASN A 145 6.43 -30.83 31.38
C ASN A 145 5.56 -30.02 32.37
N THR A 146 6.01 -29.93 33.61
CA THR A 146 5.31 -29.28 34.73
C THR A 146 5.76 -27.85 35.00
N ARG A 147 6.48 -27.20 34.08
CA ARG A 147 6.90 -25.80 34.24
C ARG A 147 5.69 -24.90 34.55
N PRO A 148 5.78 -23.97 35.53
CA PRO A 148 4.64 -23.18 35.99
C PRO A 148 3.89 -22.42 34.88
N ARG A 149 4.62 -21.95 33.85
CA ARG A 149 4.02 -21.26 32.69
C ARG A 149 3.10 -22.18 31.88
N ILE A 150 3.49 -23.44 31.69
CA ILE A 150 2.69 -24.43 30.95
C ILE A 150 1.47 -24.80 31.79
N VAL A 151 1.67 -25.15 33.06
CA VAL A 151 0.58 -25.46 34.00
C VAL A 151 -0.45 -24.34 34.07
N ARG A 152 -0.01 -23.08 34.18
CA ARG A 152 -0.91 -21.91 34.16
C ARG A 152 -1.72 -21.84 32.87
N THR A 153 -1.08 -22.07 31.73
CA THR A 153 -1.75 -22.05 30.43
C THR A 153 -2.79 -23.17 30.32
N VAL A 154 -2.48 -24.37 30.81
CA VAL A 154 -3.43 -25.49 30.83
C VAL A 154 -4.61 -25.17 31.76
N ARG A 155 -4.38 -24.63 32.97
CA ARG A 155 -5.49 -24.17 33.84
C ARG A 155 -6.38 -23.15 33.15
N MET A 156 -5.80 -22.19 32.43
CA MET A 156 -6.59 -21.23 31.66
C MET A 156 -7.35 -21.85 30.49
N ALA A 157 -6.81 -22.91 29.88
CA ALA A 157 -7.46 -23.62 28.77
C ALA A 157 -8.74 -24.35 29.19
N PHE A 158 -8.82 -24.75 30.46
CA PHE A 158 -9.97 -25.35 31.12
C PHE A 158 -10.70 -24.39 32.07
N ALA A 159 -10.37 -23.10 32.06
CA ALA A 159 -11.05 -22.12 32.91
C ALA A 159 -12.55 -22.11 32.61
N GLY A 160 -13.38 -22.21 33.65
CA GLY A 160 -14.83 -22.35 33.52
C GLY A 160 -15.32 -23.75 33.16
N THR A 161 -14.41 -24.73 33.06
CA THR A 161 -14.75 -26.15 32.96
C THR A 161 -14.50 -26.79 34.33
N ASN A 162 -15.34 -27.73 34.79
CA ASN A 162 -15.20 -28.41 36.09
C ASN A 162 -14.04 -29.43 36.13
N VAL A 163 -12.93 -29.13 35.45
CA VAL A 163 -11.78 -30.02 35.28
C VAL A 163 -10.64 -29.53 36.15
N SER A 164 -10.24 -30.36 37.12
CA SER A 164 -9.05 -30.12 37.92
C SER A 164 -7.87 -30.90 37.36
N LEU A 165 -6.68 -30.31 37.38
CA LEU A 165 -5.44 -30.94 36.91
C LEU A 165 -5.02 -32.15 37.74
N SER A 166 -5.55 -32.29 38.96
CA SER A 166 -5.25 -33.41 39.86
C SER A 166 -6.16 -34.62 39.64
N GLN A 167 -7.16 -34.52 38.76
CA GLN A 167 -8.05 -35.64 38.46
C GLN A 167 -7.30 -36.72 37.66
N PRO A 168 -7.59 -38.02 37.90
CA PRO A 168 -6.95 -39.12 37.16
C PRO A 168 -7.30 -39.12 35.66
N ASP A 169 -8.45 -38.55 35.29
CA ASP A 169 -8.96 -38.49 33.92
C ASP A 169 -8.40 -37.31 33.08
N ILE A 170 -7.48 -36.51 33.65
CA ILE A 170 -6.98 -35.29 33.01
C ILE A 170 -6.32 -35.56 31.65
N MET A 171 -5.63 -36.69 31.50
CA MET A 171 -4.96 -37.07 30.24
C MET A 171 -5.94 -37.33 29.10
N GLN A 172 -7.09 -37.92 29.41
CA GLN A 172 -8.16 -38.13 28.44
C GLN A 172 -8.77 -36.79 28.03
N LYS A 173 -9.13 -35.95 29.01
CA LYS A 173 -9.68 -34.60 28.77
C LYS A 173 -8.73 -33.69 27.98
N LEU A 174 -7.43 -33.83 28.17
CA LEU A 174 -6.43 -33.14 27.35
C LEU A 174 -6.47 -33.58 25.88
N THR A 175 -6.63 -34.88 25.64
CA THR A 175 -6.72 -35.44 24.29
C THR A 175 -7.98 -34.95 23.58
N GLU A 176 -9.13 -35.04 24.24
CA GLU A 176 -10.40 -34.48 23.76
C GLU A 176 -10.27 -33.00 23.41
N ARG A 177 -9.64 -32.22 24.30
CA ARG A 177 -9.41 -30.79 24.07
C ARG A 177 -8.48 -30.50 22.90
N ILE A 178 -7.46 -31.32 22.68
CA ILE A 178 -6.56 -31.22 21.52
C ILE A 178 -7.35 -31.49 20.24
N ASP A 179 -8.17 -32.54 20.23
CA ASP A 179 -8.96 -32.93 19.06
C ASP A 179 -10.03 -31.90 18.72
N ASP A 180 -10.71 -31.32 19.71
CA ASP A 180 -11.60 -30.16 19.53
C ASP A 180 -10.89 -29.00 18.82
N LEU A 181 -9.66 -28.67 19.25
CA LEU A 181 -8.88 -27.59 18.63
C LEU A 181 -8.47 -27.95 17.20
N LYS A 182 -8.09 -29.20 16.93
CA LYS A 182 -7.80 -29.68 15.56
C LYS A 182 -9.04 -29.57 14.67
N GLN A 183 -10.19 -30.01 15.15
CA GLN A 183 -11.46 -29.89 14.42
C GLN A 183 -11.81 -28.42 14.12
N ARG A 184 -11.63 -27.52 15.10
CA ARG A 184 -11.84 -26.07 14.91
C ARG A 184 -10.88 -25.47 13.88
N ILE A 185 -9.60 -25.83 13.92
CA ILE A 185 -8.60 -25.40 12.93
C ILE A 185 -9.02 -25.86 11.53
N ALA A 186 -9.43 -27.13 11.37
CA ALA A 186 -9.90 -27.65 10.09
C ALA A 186 -11.14 -26.89 9.58
N ALA A 187 -12.11 -26.61 10.46
CA ALA A 187 -13.29 -25.82 10.12
C ALA A 187 -12.95 -24.38 9.70
N TRP A 188 -12.02 -23.72 10.40
CA TRP A 188 -11.53 -22.39 10.05
C TRP A 188 -10.76 -22.38 8.73
N GLY A 189 -9.91 -23.39 8.47
CA GLY A 189 -9.25 -23.56 7.18
C GLY A 189 -10.24 -23.72 6.03
N LYS A 190 -11.26 -24.57 6.20
CA LYS A 190 -12.37 -24.70 5.23
C LYS A 190 -13.12 -23.39 5.01
N ARG A 191 -13.31 -22.57 6.07
CA ARG A 191 -13.94 -21.25 5.95
C ARG A 191 -13.07 -20.29 5.12
N ILE A 192 -11.76 -20.24 5.35
CA ILE A 192 -10.83 -19.43 4.53
C ILE A 192 -10.93 -19.85 3.07
N ARG A 193 -10.82 -21.15 2.76
CA ARG A 193 -10.92 -21.67 1.39
C ARG A 193 -12.22 -21.23 0.71
N ARG A 194 -13.37 -21.44 1.34
CA ARG A 194 -14.68 -21.05 0.80
C ARG A 194 -14.79 -19.55 0.53
N TYR A 195 -14.26 -18.71 1.41
CA TYR A 195 -14.35 -17.27 1.27
C TYR A 195 -13.41 -16.74 0.18
N THR A 196 -12.21 -17.31 0.09
CA THR A 196 -11.28 -17.04 -1.01
C THR A 196 -11.89 -17.44 -2.34
N GLU A 197 -12.42 -18.66 -2.47
CA GLU A 197 -13.07 -19.13 -3.70
C GLU A 197 -14.25 -18.24 -4.09
N ARG A 198 -15.12 -17.88 -3.14
CA ARG A 198 -16.24 -16.96 -3.39
C ARG A 198 -15.74 -15.60 -3.90
N SER A 199 -14.74 -15.02 -3.24
CA SER A 199 -14.18 -13.73 -3.64
C SER A 199 -13.54 -13.79 -5.03
N THR A 200 -12.83 -14.87 -5.33
CA THR A 200 -12.22 -15.10 -6.65
C THR A 200 -13.29 -15.21 -7.73
N ARG A 201 -14.33 -16.04 -7.52
CA ARG A 201 -15.46 -16.17 -8.46
C ARG A 201 -16.17 -14.86 -8.68
N PHE A 202 -16.45 -14.10 -7.62
CA PHE A 202 -17.08 -12.78 -7.73
C PHE A 202 -16.24 -11.83 -8.59
N ASN A 203 -14.92 -11.77 -8.34
CA ASN A 203 -14.02 -10.92 -9.12
C ASN A 203 -13.89 -11.38 -10.58
N GLN A 204 -13.84 -12.69 -10.83
CA GLN A 204 -13.79 -13.27 -12.18
C GLN A 204 -15.08 -12.99 -12.95
N ASN A 205 -16.25 -13.18 -12.34
CA ASN A 205 -17.53 -12.89 -12.96
C ASN A 205 -17.68 -11.40 -13.28
N ARG A 206 -17.24 -10.53 -12.36
CA ARG A 206 -17.23 -9.09 -12.60
C ARG A 206 -16.31 -8.71 -13.75
N LEU A 207 -15.11 -9.33 -13.81
CA LEU A 207 -14.17 -9.11 -14.90
C LEU A 207 -14.71 -9.64 -16.24
N PHE A 208 -15.38 -10.80 -16.23
CA PHE A 208 -16.03 -11.36 -17.42
C PHE A 208 -17.10 -10.40 -17.99
N GLN A 209 -17.93 -9.81 -17.13
CA GLN A 209 -18.96 -8.86 -17.56
C GLN A 209 -18.36 -7.56 -18.13
N SER A 210 -17.27 -7.06 -17.55
CA SER A 210 -16.66 -5.79 -17.99
C SER A 210 -15.65 -5.94 -19.15
N ASP A 211 -14.81 -6.97 -19.12
CA ASP A 211 -13.67 -7.17 -20.03
C ASP A 211 -13.27 -8.66 -20.11
N GLN A 212 -13.94 -9.38 -21.01
CA GLN A 212 -13.72 -10.82 -21.22
C GLN A 212 -12.29 -11.13 -21.66
N LYS A 213 -11.72 -10.33 -22.58
CA LYS A 213 -10.37 -10.54 -23.11
C LYS A 213 -9.33 -10.51 -21.99
N ARG A 214 -9.49 -9.59 -21.04
CA ARG A 214 -8.60 -9.49 -19.88
C ARG A 214 -8.73 -10.67 -18.92
N LEU A 215 -9.93 -11.26 -18.76
CA LEU A 215 -10.08 -12.49 -17.99
C LEU A 215 -9.34 -13.65 -18.65
N TYR A 216 -9.53 -13.89 -19.95
CA TYR A 216 -8.84 -14.99 -20.66
C TYR A 216 -7.32 -14.82 -20.62
N LYS A 217 -6.82 -13.60 -20.88
CA LYS A 217 -5.38 -13.29 -20.69
C LYS A 217 -4.88 -13.53 -19.27
N LEU A 218 -5.73 -13.40 -18.25
CA LEU A 218 -5.36 -13.70 -16.86
C LEU A 218 -5.34 -15.21 -16.59
N LEU A 219 -6.23 -15.97 -17.22
CA LEU A 219 -6.31 -17.43 -17.09
C LEU A 219 -5.20 -18.16 -17.87
N GLU A 220 -4.82 -17.63 -19.04
CA GLU A 220 -3.75 -18.13 -19.90
C GLU A 220 -2.36 -17.86 -19.33
N ARG A 221 -2.22 -16.89 -18.40
CA ARG A 221 -0.95 -16.66 -17.71
C ARG A 221 -0.57 -17.95 -16.98
N PRO A 222 0.61 -18.52 -17.26
CA PRO A 222 1.08 -19.68 -16.52
C PRO A 222 1.08 -19.30 -15.04
N LYS A 223 0.47 -20.14 -14.20
CA LYS A 223 0.62 -20.00 -12.75
C LYS A 223 2.11 -19.95 -12.51
N VAL A 224 2.62 -18.83 -12.00
CA VAL A 224 4.01 -18.75 -11.53
C VAL A 224 4.11 -19.79 -10.43
N CYS A 225 4.59 -20.98 -10.79
CA CYS A 225 4.98 -22.00 -9.85
C CYS A 225 6.15 -21.40 -9.08
N VAL A 226 5.88 -20.81 -7.92
CA VAL A 226 6.92 -20.52 -6.96
C VAL A 226 7.50 -21.88 -6.60
N ALA A 227 8.66 -22.20 -7.16
CA ALA A 227 9.43 -23.41 -6.87
C ALA A 227 10.03 -23.37 -5.46
N GLY A 228 9.21 -23.02 -4.47
CA GLY A 228 9.50 -23.28 -3.07
C GLY A 228 8.87 -24.62 -2.76
N GLN A 229 9.70 -25.61 -2.43
CA GLN A 229 9.26 -26.88 -1.85
C GLN A 229 8.19 -26.57 -0.80
N GLY A 230 6.96 -27.06 -1.03
CA GLY A 230 5.99 -27.12 0.06
C GLY A 230 6.59 -27.98 1.17
N PRO A 231 6.33 -27.69 2.45
CA PRO A 231 6.80 -28.55 3.54
C PRO A 231 6.34 -29.98 3.25
N ASP A 232 7.27 -30.93 3.31
CA ASP A 232 7.00 -32.33 3.02
C ASP A 232 5.86 -32.83 3.91
N GLN A 233 5.04 -33.73 3.36
CA GLN A 233 3.92 -34.34 4.09
C GLN A 233 4.37 -34.99 5.42
N ALA A 234 5.64 -35.40 5.50
CA ALA A 234 6.28 -35.91 6.72
C ALA A 234 6.40 -34.86 7.84
N ASP A 235 6.65 -33.59 7.50
CA ASP A 235 6.74 -32.48 8.47
C ASP A 235 5.36 -32.04 8.98
N ILE A 236 4.29 -32.39 8.26
CA ILE A 236 2.91 -32.09 8.66
C ILE A 236 2.38 -33.14 9.65
N ILE A 237 2.93 -34.36 9.62
CA ILE A 237 2.48 -35.51 10.44
C ILE A 237 3.35 -35.67 11.70
N ALA A 238 4.54 -35.06 11.75
CA ALA A 238 5.36 -35.01 12.96
C ALA A 238 4.81 -34.01 13.99
N PHE A 239 3.79 -34.42 14.75
CA PHE A 239 3.37 -33.79 16.01
C PHE A 239 2.92 -34.84 17.02
#